data_AF-A0A523PT35-F1
#
_entry.id   AF-A0A523PT35-F1
#
_cell.length_a   1.000
_cell.length_b   1.000
_cell.length_c   1.000
_cell.angle_alpha   90.00
_cell.angle_beta   90.00
_cell.angle_gamma   90.00
#
_symmetry.space_group_name_H-M   'P 1'
#
loop_
_entity.id
_entity.type
_entity.pdbx_description
1 polymer ?
#
loop_
_entity_poly.entity_id
_entity_poly.type
_entity_poly.pdbx_seq_one_letter_code
_entity_poly.pdbx_strand_id
1 'polypeptide(L)'
;MEYRFGIIFDESPTPNAEATTVRLPDEDRTWLTFGLSYKKDERLSLDVSYAHIKIDDTGINKNANTPTSEDLFRGNLVDEYEADVHLLSLQGNWKFQT
;
A
#
# COMPACT_ATOMS: atom_id res chain seq x y z
N MET A 1 22.40 -17.94 6.07
CA MET A 1 21.35 -17.29 5.27
C MET A 1 20.07 -17.35 6.08
N GLU A 2 19.32 -16.25 6.11
CA GLU A 2 18.05 -16.16 6.84
C GLU A 2 16.95 -15.79 5.85
N TYR A 3 15.79 -16.43 5.97
CA TYR A 3 14.63 -16.17 5.12
C TYR A 3 13.51 -15.56 5.96
N ARG A 4 12.78 -14.63 5.38
CA ARG A 4 11.64 -13.97 6.03
C ARG A 4 10.43 -14.00 5.11
N PHE A 5 9.28 -14.34 5.68
CA PHE A 5 7.99 -14.29 5.01
C PHE A 5 7.03 -13.53 5.93
N GLY A 6 6.07 -12.84 5.35
CA GLY A 6 5.09 -12.09 6.14
C GLY A 6 3.83 -11.82 5.36
N ILE A 7 2.71 -11.80 6.09
CA ILE A 7 1.42 -11.32 5.61
C ILE A 7 0.94 -10.22 6.56
N ILE A 8 0.40 -9.14 6.01
CA ILE A 8 -0.17 -8.03 6.78
C ILE A 8 -1.51 -7.67 6.13
N PHE A 9 -2.52 -7.46 6.97
CA PHE A 9 -3.78 -6.85 6.58
C PHE A 9 -3.81 -5.44 7.17
N ASP A 10 -4.08 -4.45 6.33
CA ASP A 10 -3.99 -3.03 6.65
C ASP A 10 -5.31 -2.36 6.24
N GLU A 11 -6.15 -2.09 7.24
CA GLU A 11 -7.49 -1.52 7.05
C GLU A 11 -7.41 -0.06 6.64
N SER A 12 -8.22 0.31 5.64
CA SER A 12 -8.36 1.68 5.17
C SER A 12 -9.03 2.55 6.23
N PRO A 13 -8.51 3.76 6.49
CA PRO A 13 -9.26 4.75 7.26
C PRO A 13 -10.41 5.39 6.45
N THR A 14 -10.49 5.11 5.14
CA THR A 14 -11.52 5.65 4.25
C THR A 14 -12.80 4.82 4.41
N PRO A 15 -13.88 5.38 4.98
CA PRO A 15 -15.00 4.57 5.48
C PRO A 15 -15.99 4.11 4.39
N ASN A 16 -16.01 4.76 3.21
CA ASN A 16 -16.93 4.47 2.11
C ASN A 16 -16.58 5.24 0.82
N ALA A 17 -17.25 4.86 -0.28
CA ALA A 17 -17.10 5.43 -1.60
C ALA A 17 -17.45 6.94 -1.70
N GLU A 18 -18.30 7.44 -0.80
CA GLU A 18 -18.61 8.86 -0.70
C GLU A 18 -17.46 9.66 -0.05
N ALA A 19 -16.63 9.04 0.78
CA ALA A 19 -15.44 9.66 1.36
C ALA A 19 -14.21 9.54 0.44
N THR A 20 -14.15 8.49 -0.39
CA THR A 20 -13.10 8.28 -1.38
C THR A 20 -13.06 9.41 -2.41
N THR A 21 -11.86 9.79 -2.86
CA THR A 21 -11.68 10.79 -3.91
C THR A 21 -10.76 10.30 -5.00
N VAL A 22 -10.89 10.85 -6.21
CA VAL A 22 -10.02 10.51 -7.35
C VAL A 22 -8.53 10.74 -7.04
N ARG A 23 -8.23 11.67 -6.13
CA ARG A 23 -6.84 11.98 -5.75
C ARG A 23 -6.26 10.97 -4.76
N LEU A 24 -7.12 10.21 -4.09
CA LEU A 24 -6.76 9.20 -3.11
C LEU A 24 -7.82 8.08 -3.14
N PRO A 25 -7.76 7.19 -4.14
CA PRO A 25 -8.52 5.95 -4.14
C PRO A 25 -7.84 4.98 -3.16
N ASP A 26 -8.30 4.98 -1.91
CA ASP A 26 -7.73 4.23 -0.80
C ASP A 26 -8.73 3.20 -0.28
N GLU A 27 -8.26 1.98 -0.08
CA GLU A 27 -9.03 0.81 0.35
C GLU A 27 -8.10 -0.16 1.09
N ASP A 28 -8.68 -1.18 1.72
CA ASP A 28 -7.96 -2.22 2.45
C ASP A 28 -6.82 -2.81 1.62
N ARG A 29 -5.67 -3.04 2.27
CA ARG A 29 -4.49 -3.63 1.62
C ARG A 29 -4.04 -4.91 2.29
N THR A 30 -3.77 -5.91 1.47
CA THR A 30 -3.08 -7.13 1.90
C THR A 30 -1.67 -7.17 1.36
N TRP A 31 -0.69 -7.25 2.27
CA TRP A 31 0.72 -7.37 1.93
C TRP A 31 1.15 -8.81 2.00
N LEU A 32 1.79 -9.31 0.96
CA LEU A 32 2.51 -10.58 0.95
C LEU A 32 3.99 -10.30 0.71
N THR A 33 4.84 -10.71 1.65
CA THR A 33 6.26 -10.35 1.66
C THR A 33 7.18 -11.56 1.69
N PHE A 34 8.31 -11.44 1.02
CA PHE A 34 9.42 -12.39 1.02
C PHE A 34 10.75 -11.66 1.14
N GLY A 35 11.70 -12.20 1.89
CA GLY A 35 13.02 -11.63 2.04
C GLY A 35 14.11 -12.66 2.32
N LEU A 36 15.32 -12.29 1.94
CA LEU A 36 16.56 -13.05 2.13
C LEU A 36 17.62 -12.14 2.76
N SER A 37 18.26 -12.63 3.81
CA SER A 37 19.43 -12.03 4.42
C SER A 37 20.65 -12.93 4.27
N TYR A 38 21.75 -12.35 3.79
CA TYR A 38 23.04 -12.97 3.67
C TYR A 38 24.07 -12.25 4.55
N LYS A 39 24.52 -12.94 5.60
CA LYS A 39 25.65 -12.52 6.43
C LYS A 39 26.94 -12.99 5.78
N LYS A 40 27.78 -12.04 5.34
CA LYS A 40 29.10 -12.34 4.78
C LYS A 40 30.10 -12.65 5.89
N ASP A 41 30.08 -11.86 6.96
CA ASP A 41 30.90 -12.02 8.17
C ASP A 41 30.20 -11.38 9.39
N GLU A 42 30.87 -11.31 10.55
CA GLU A 42 30.30 -10.71 11.77
C GLU A 42 30.05 -9.19 11.67
N ARG A 43 30.61 -8.53 10.65
CA ARG A 43 30.54 -7.10 10.44
C ARG A 43 29.64 -6.72 9.27
N LEU A 44 29.50 -7.54 8.23
CA LEU A 44 28.70 -7.23 7.05
C LEU A 44 27.54 -8.22 6.84
N SER A 45 26.33 -7.67 6.67
CA SER A 45 25.18 -8.38 6.10
C SER A 45 24.54 -7.61 4.95
N LEU A 46 23.89 -8.36 4.06
CA LEU A 46 23.14 -7.85 2.92
C LEU A 46 21.72 -8.42 2.98
N ASP A 47 20.73 -7.59 2.68
CA ASP A 47 19.32 -7.93 2.76
C ASP A 47 18.63 -7.57 1.43
N VAL A 48 17.81 -8.49 0.94
CA VAL A 48 16.98 -8.32 -0.27
C VAL A 48 15.57 -8.71 0.08
N SER A 49 14.58 -7.90 -0.30
CA SER A 49 13.18 -8.25 -0.09
C SER A 49 12.26 -7.79 -1.21
N TYR A 50 11.12 -8.46 -1.29
CA TYR A 50 10.02 -8.19 -2.19
C TYR A 50 8.70 -8.20 -1.42
N ALA A 51 7.81 -7.27 -1.75
CA ALA A 51 6.43 -7.28 -1.29
C ALA A 51 5.48 -7.10 -2.46
N HIS A 52 4.44 -7.93 -2.50
CA HIS A 52 3.25 -7.70 -3.31
C HIS A 52 2.15 -7.17 -2.40
N ILE A 53 1.64 -6.00 -2.71
CA ILE A 53 0.57 -5.36 -1.94
C ILE A 53 -0.63 -5.30 -2.86
N LYS A 54 -1.63 -6.10 -2.55
CA LYS A 54 -2.92 -6.06 -3.22
C LYS A 54 -3.80 -5.05 -2.50
N ILE A 55 -4.41 -4.14 -3.26
CA ILE A 55 -5.41 -3.19 -2.76
C ILE A 55 -6.76 -3.70 -3.23
N ASP A 56 -7.76 -3.71 -2.36
CA ASP A 56 -9.11 -4.08 -2.74
C ASP A 56 -9.76 -2.99 -3.63
N ASP A 57 -10.73 -3.39 -4.45
CA ASP A 57 -11.35 -2.51 -5.43
C ASP A 57 -12.02 -1.32 -4.73
N THR A 58 -11.58 -0.11 -5.08
CA THR A 58 -12.05 1.12 -4.44
C THR A 58 -13.13 1.79 -5.27
N GLY A 59 -14.34 1.88 -4.74
CA GLY A 59 -15.43 2.65 -5.35
C GLY A 59 -15.34 4.16 -5.05
N ILE A 60 -15.73 4.99 -6.02
CA ILE A 60 -15.96 6.42 -5.84
C ILE A 60 -17.41 6.74 -6.20
N ASN A 61 -18.11 7.45 -5.32
CA ASN A 61 -19.49 7.88 -5.58
C ASN A 61 -19.72 9.33 -5.14
N LYS A 62 -19.62 10.25 -6.10
CA LYS A 62 -19.85 11.70 -5.92
C LYS A 62 -21.13 12.10 -6.63
N ASN A 63 -22.10 12.61 -5.87
CA ASN A 63 -23.44 12.96 -6.36
C ASN A 63 -23.76 14.43 -6.10
N ALA A 64 -23.94 15.20 -7.17
CA ALA A 64 -24.35 16.61 -7.20
C ALA A 64 -25.89 16.80 -7.25
N ASN A 65 -26.66 15.71 -7.22
CA ASN A 65 -28.11 15.74 -7.47
C ASN A 65 -28.95 16.36 -6.34
N THR A 66 -28.34 16.74 -5.21
CA THR A 66 -29.00 17.37 -4.06
C THR A 66 -28.48 18.80 -3.83
N PRO A 67 -29.35 19.79 -3.55
CA PRO A 67 -28.94 21.18 -3.32
C PRO A 67 -27.98 21.39 -2.15
N THR A 68 -27.90 20.43 -1.23
CA THR A 68 -27.00 20.44 -0.06
C THR A 68 -25.72 19.62 -0.27
N SER A 69 -25.51 19.05 -1.46
CA SER A 69 -24.33 18.25 -1.76
C SER A 69 -23.06 19.12 -1.85
N GLU A 70 -21.94 18.62 -1.32
CA GLU A 70 -20.62 19.24 -1.52
C GLU A 70 -20.18 19.26 -2.98
N ASP A 71 -20.76 18.39 -3.82
CA ASP A 71 -20.41 18.23 -5.23
C ASP A 71 -21.32 19.01 -6.19
N LEU A 72 -22.26 19.83 -5.69
CA LEU A 72 -23.24 20.56 -6.51
C LEU A 72 -22.62 21.35 -7.68
N PHE A 73 -21.45 21.97 -7.45
CA PHE A 73 -20.71 22.73 -8.47
C PHE A 73 -19.59 21.93 -9.14
N ARG A 74 -19.38 20.68 -8.73
CA ARG A 74 -18.29 19.80 -9.18
C ARG A 74 -18.78 18.70 -10.14
N GLY A 75 -20.08 18.39 -10.11
CA GLY A 75 -20.71 17.39 -10.98
C GLY A 75 -20.72 15.98 -10.36
N ASN A 76 -21.31 15.02 -11.08
CA ASN A 76 -21.37 13.61 -10.67
C ASN A 76 -20.11 12.87 -11.11
N LEU A 77 -19.63 11.95 -10.27
CA LEU A 77 -18.58 11.01 -10.61
C LEU A 77 -18.82 9.67 -9.91
N VAL A 78 -18.95 8.61 -10.71
CA VAL A 78 -19.02 7.22 -10.24
C VAL A 78 -17.96 6.44 -10.99
N ASP A 79 -17.05 5.80 -10.26
CA ASP A 79 -15.89 5.12 -10.82
C ASP A 79 -15.39 4.02 -9.88
N GLU A 80 -14.63 3.06 -10.40
CA GLU A 80 -14.00 1.98 -9.65
C GLU A 80 -12.50 1.94 -9.96
N TYR A 81 -11.66 1.85 -8.92
CA TYR A 81 -10.20 1.79 -9.03
C TYR A 81 -9.70 0.42 -8.58
N GLU A 82 -8.90 -0.22 -9.42
CA GLU A 82 -8.14 -1.44 -9.09
C GLU A 82 -6.64 -1.09 -9.13
N ALA A 83 -5.90 -1.51 -8.09
CA ALA A 83 -4.48 -1.21 -7.97
C ALA A 83 -3.69 -2.32 -7.26
N ASP A 84 -2.49 -2.58 -7.77
CA ASP A 84 -1.51 -3.47 -7.16
C ASP A 84 -0.15 -2.77 -7.06
N VAL A 85 0.59 -3.05 -5.98
CA VAL A 85 1.93 -2.50 -5.77
C VAL A 85 2.96 -3.61 -5.60
N HIS A 86 4.06 -3.47 -6.35
CA HIS A 86 5.25 -4.30 -6.23
C HIS A 86 6.39 -3.49 -5.62
N LEU A 87 6.86 -3.89 -4.45
CA LEU A 87 7.97 -3.23 -3.75
C LEU A 87 9.21 -4.14 -3.77
N LEU A 88 10.35 -3.59 -4.19
CA LEU A 88 11.65 -4.24 -4.15
C LEU A 88 12.60 -3.43 -3.24
N SER A 89 13.33 -4.11 -2.37
CA SER A 89 14.26 -3.47 -1.44
C SER A 89 15.62 -4.17 -1.41
N LEU A 90 16.67 -3.36 -1.24
CA LEU A 90 18.06 -3.78 -1.08
C LEU A 90 18.67 -2.99 0.08
N GLN A 91 19.33 -3.67 1.01
CA GLN A 91 20.00 -3.05 2.15
C GLN A 91 21.35 -3.70 2.41
N GLY A 92 22.33 -2.90 2.86
CA GLY A 92 23.60 -3.37 3.38
C GLY A 92 23.84 -2.84 4.78
N ASN A 93 24.25 -3.71 5.69
CA ASN A 93 24.46 -3.42 7.10
C ASN A 93 25.92 -3.66 7.48
N TRP A 94 26.59 -2.64 8.05
CA TRP A 94 27.99 -2.73 8.50
C TRP A 94 28.12 -2.41 9.99
N LYS A 95 28.75 -3.31 10.75
CA LYS A 95 29.01 -3.16 12.19
C LYS A 95 30.46 -2.76 12.44
N PHE A 96 30.65 -1.59 13.02
CA PHE A 96 31.96 -1.10 13.46
C PHE A 96 32.34 -1.73 14.80
N GLN A 97 33.64 -2.00 14.99
CA GLN A 97 34.22 -2.36 16.28
C GLN A 97 35.21 -1.26 16.67
N THR A 98 35.07 -0.76 17.89
CA THR A 98 36.04 0.10 18.56
C THR A 98 36.93 -0.76 19.44
#